data_AF-A0A139R2A1-F1
#
_entry.id   AF-A0A139R2A1-F1
#
_cell.length_a   1.000
_cell.length_b   1.000
_cell.length_c   1.000
_cell.angle_alpha   90.00
_cell.angle_beta   90.00
_cell.angle_gamma   90.00
#
_symmetry.space_group_name_H-M   'P 1'
#
loop_
_entity.id
_entity.type
_entity.pdbx_description
1 polymer ?
#
loop_
_entity_poly.entity_id
_entity_poly.type
_entity_poly.pdbx_seq_one_letter_code
_entity_poly.pdbx_strand_id
1 'polypeptide(L)'
;MAQEIIKRPISYFHISLKDAFQTPFMNKEDQEPLYAKYKAILGNIPLIVAGLLRTPEQVEALVQAGVDGAAIGRELIVDPNWVQKVTNQDEKGIRYAISTSDFDMLGIPEPLRFWLLTRFKKGLVVSTDEQFDPQVPWAYYRG
;
A
#
# COMPACT_ATOMS: atom_id res chain seq x y z
N MET A 1 -1.65 9.85 -21.47
CA MET A 1 -0.98 8.54 -21.28
C MET A 1 -1.99 7.41 -21.09
N ALA A 2 -2.80 7.39 -20.03
CA ALA A 2 -3.79 6.31 -19.79
C ALA A 2 -4.72 6.05 -21.00
N GLN A 3 -5.27 7.11 -21.59
CA GLN A 3 -6.11 7.06 -22.79
C GLN A 3 -5.45 6.37 -24.01
N GLU A 4 -4.12 6.43 -24.12
CA GLU A 4 -3.41 5.75 -25.21
C GLU A 4 -3.12 4.27 -24.86
N ILE A 5 -2.88 3.97 -23.59
CA ILE A 5 -2.61 2.61 -23.13
C ILE A 5 -3.86 1.73 -23.25
N ILE A 6 -5.04 2.26 -22.91
CA ILE A 6 -6.32 1.51 -22.97
C ILE A 6 -6.75 1.14 -24.39
N LYS A 7 -6.12 1.71 -25.44
CA LYS A 7 -6.36 1.30 -26.83
C LYS A 7 -5.76 -0.07 -27.15
N ARG A 8 -4.94 -0.62 -26.25
CA ARG A 8 -4.30 -1.94 -26.36
C ARG A 8 -5.09 -2.96 -25.53
N PRO A 9 -5.05 -4.25 -25.90
CA PRO A 9 -5.68 -5.29 -25.10
C PRO A 9 -4.89 -5.49 -23.80
N ILE A 10 -5.38 -4.91 -22.70
CA ILE A 10 -4.83 -5.08 -21.36
C ILE A 10 -5.89 -5.71 -20.45
N SER A 11 -5.45 -6.58 -19.54
CA SER A 11 -6.36 -7.27 -18.61
C SER A 11 -6.68 -6.44 -17.36
N TYR A 12 -5.77 -5.54 -16.96
CA TYR A 12 -5.94 -4.62 -15.85
C TYR A 12 -4.98 -3.44 -16.00
N PHE A 13 -5.24 -2.37 -15.26
CA PHE A 13 -4.38 -1.21 -15.13
C PHE A 13 -3.91 -1.08 -13.69
N HIS A 14 -2.60 -1.09 -13.45
CA HIS A 14 -2.03 -0.91 -12.11
C HIS A 14 -1.40 0.47 -11.99
N ILE A 15 -1.75 1.20 -10.94
CA ILE A 15 -1.10 2.47 -10.60
C ILE A 15 -0.43 2.38 -9.23
N SER A 16 0.85 2.76 -9.19
CA SER A 16 1.60 2.95 -7.95
C SER A 16 1.71 4.43 -7.67
N LEU A 17 1.08 4.87 -6.59
CA LEU A 17 1.05 6.25 -6.14
C LEU A 17 1.93 6.42 -4.90
N LYS A 18 2.23 7.68 -4.52
CA LYS A 18 2.88 7.94 -3.23
C LYS A 18 1.93 7.53 -2.10
N ASP A 19 0.67 7.92 -2.24
CA ASP A 19 -0.46 7.56 -1.39
C ASP A 19 -1.63 7.16 -2.29
N ALA A 20 -2.35 6.07 -1.97
CA ALA A 20 -3.48 5.60 -2.76
C ALA A 20 -4.57 6.65 -2.90
N PHE A 21 -4.75 7.53 -1.90
CA PHE A 21 -5.74 8.59 -1.88
C PHE A 21 -5.18 9.96 -2.34
N GLN A 22 -3.98 9.99 -2.92
CA GLN A 22 -3.37 11.26 -3.34
C GLN A 22 -4.20 11.99 -4.40
N THR A 23 -4.23 13.31 -4.28
CA THR A 23 -4.76 14.25 -5.27
C THR A 23 -3.64 14.73 -6.21
N PRO A 24 -3.96 15.42 -7.32
CA PRO A 24 -2.95 15.94 -8.25
C PRO A 24 -1.95 16.91 -7.59
N PHE A 25 -0.66 16.69 -7.82
CA PHE A 25 0.38 17.58 -7.26
C PHE A 25 0.38 19.00 -7.83
N MET A 26 0.01 19.14 -9.12
CA MET A 26 0.14 20.41 -9.85
C MET A 26 -1.07 21.33 -9.68
N ASN A 27 -2.24 20.78 -9.35
CA ASN A 27 -3.45 21.56 -9.12
C ASN A 27 -3.94 21.32 -7.68
N LYS A 28 -3.64 22.25 -6.79
CA LYS A 28 -4.00 22.14 -5.37
C LYS A 28 -5.50 22.34 -5.10
N GLU A 29 -6.23 22.90 -6.05
CA GLU A 29 -7.69 23.09 -5.93
C GLU A 29 -8.44 21.80 -6.30
N ASP A 30 -7.80 20.92 -7.06
CA ASP A 30 -8.36 19.63 -7.46
C ASP A 30 -8.26 18.62 -6.32
N GLN A 31 -9.37 18.41 -5.62
CA GLN A 31 -9.47 17.49 -4.50
C GLN A 31 -9.91 16.08 -4.92
N GLU A 32 -10.13 15.83 -6.21
CA GLU A 32 -10.52 14.52 -6.68
C GLU A 32 -9.31 13.57 -6.66
N PRO A 33 -9.39 12.42 -5.96
CA PRO A 33 -8.29 11.46 -5.92
C PRO A 33 -7.93 10.94 -7.30
N LEU A 34 -6.64 10.69 -7.53
CA LEU A 34 -6.19 10.23 -8.83
C LEU A 34 -6.85 8.89 -9.24
N TYR A 35 -7.05 7.95 -8.32
CA TYR A 35 -7.69 6.68 -8.66
C TYR A 35 -9.07 6.87 -9.29
N ALA A 36 -9.85 7.86 -8.84
CA ALA A 36 -11.19 8.14 -9.37
C ALA A 36 -11.10 8.67 -10.82
N LYS A 37 -10.18 9.60 -11.07
CA LYS A 37 -9.89 10.10 -12.43
C LYS A 37 -9.46 8.98 -13.37
N TYR A 38 -8.58 8.09 -12.92
CA TYR A 38 -8.18 6.93 -13.72
C TYR A 38 -9.35 5.98 -13.94
N LYS A 39 -10.16 5.68 -12.92
CA LYS A 39 -11.33 4.81 -13.05
C LYS A 39 -12.31 5.34 -14.10
N ALA A 40 -12.56 6.65 -14.13
CA ALA A 40 -13.41 7.29 -15.14
C ALA A 40 -12.87 7.11 -16.58
N ILE A 41 -11.54 7.10 -16.76
CA ILE A 41 -10.90 6.88 -18.07
C ILE A 41 -10.93 5.41 -18.48
N LEU A 42 -10.77 4.49 -17.53
CA LEU A 42 -10.61 3.05 -17.78
C LEU A 42 -11.91 2.34 -18.15
N GLY A 43 -13.07 2.88 -17.75
CA GLY A 43 -14.37 2.23 -17.94
C GLY A 43 -14.39 0.85 -17.28
N ASN A 44 -14.50 -0.21 -18.09
CA ASN A 44 -14.59 -1.59 -17.61
C ASN A 44 -13.23 -2.28 -17.37
N ILE A 45 -12.10 -1.63 -17.69
CA ILE A 45 -10.79 -2.20 -17.41
C ILE A 45 -10.55 -2.16 -15.89
N PRO A 46 -10.25 -3.29 -15.23
CA PRO A 46 -9.99 -3.33 -13.79
C PRO A 46 -8.82 -2.43 -13.39
N LEU A 47 -9.02 -1.62 -12.35
CA LEU A 47 -8.01 -0.76 -11.77
C LEU A 47 -7.49 -1.36 -10.47
N ILE A 48 -6.17 -1.56 -10.39
CA ILE A 48 -5.46 -1.93 -9.15
C ILE A 48 -4.65 -0.74 -8.68
N VAL A 49 -4.82 -0.35 -7.42
CA VAL A 49 -4.13 0.82 -6.84
C VAL A 49 -3.18 0.37 -5.73
N ALA A 50 -1.94 0.86 -5.80
CA ALA A 50 -0.95 0.76 -4.73
C ALA A 50 -0.60 2.16 -4.19
N GLY A 51 -0.29 2.24 -2.91
CA GLY A 51 0.23 3.47 -2.30
C GLY A 51 -0.14 3.57 -0.82
N LEU A 52 0.80 3.28 0.07
CA LEU A 52 0.65 3.46 1.53
C LEU A 52 -0.62 2.85 2.17
N LEU A 53 -1.21 1.84 1.54
CA LEU A 53 -2.28 1.05 2.12
C LEU A 53 -1.69 0.13 3.19
N ARG A 54 -2.08 0.33 4.44
CA ARG A 54 -1.57 -0.40 5.61
C ARG A 54 -2.66 -1.21 6.28
N THR A 55 -3.84 -0.61 6.46
CA THR A 55 -4.91 -1.22 7.23
C THR A 55 -6.01 -1.82 6.34
N PRO A 56 -6.77 -2.80 6.86
CA PRO A 56 -7.92 -3.35 6.15
C PRO A 56 -8.94 -2.28 5.79
N GLU A 57 -9.16 -1.30 6.67
CA GLU A 57 -10.12 -0.21 6.43
C GLU A 57 -9.69 0.70 5.26
N GLN A 58 -8.39 0.95 5.10
CA GLN A 58 -7.89 1.71 3.95
C GLN A 58 -8.10 0.95 2.63
N VAL A 59 -7.88 -0.37 2.65
CA VAL A 59 -8.13 -1.23 1.49
C VAL A 59 -9.63 -1.25 1.16
N GLU A 60 -10.47 -1.44 2.17
CA GLU A 60 -11.93 -1.47 2.03
C GLU A 60 -12.47 -0.14 1.49
N ALA A 61 -12.01 0.99 2.03
CA ALA A 61 -12.41 2.32 1.56
C ALA A 61 -12.09 2.53 0.08
N LEU A 62 -10.97 2.01 -0.40
CA LEU A 62 -10.57 2.12 -1.80
C LEU A 62 -11.47 1.27 -2.72
N VAL A 63 -11.78 0.04 -2.29
CA VAL A 63 -12.67 -0.86 -3.02
C VAL A 63 -14.10 -0.31 -3.06
N GLN A 64 -14.61 0.19 -1.93
CA GLN A 64 -15.92 0.85 -1.85
C GLN A 64 -16.01 2.11 -2.72
N ALA A 65 -14.87 2.80 -2.96
CA ALA A 65 -14.79 3.92 -3.88
C ALA A 65 -14.75 3.52 -5.37
N GLY A 66 -14.94 2.22 -5.69
CA GLY A 66 -15.08 1.71 -7.05
C GLY A 66 -13.78 1.21 -7.69
N VAL A 67 -12.69 1.10 -6.92
CA VAL A 67 -11.45 0.47 -7.38
C VAL A 67 -11.60 -1.05 -7.33
N ASP A 68 -11.13 -1.76 -8.36
CA ASP A 68 -11.35 -3.21 -8.47
C ASP A 68 -10.32 -4.03 -7.65
N GLY A 69 -9.22 -3.42 -7.22
CA GLY A 69 -8.26 -4.05 -6.33
C GLY A 69 -7.28 -3.10 -5.66
N ALA A 70 -6.78 -3.52 -4.50
CA ALA A 70 -5.68 -2.88 -3.80
C ALA A 70 -4.42 -3.72 -3.89
N ALA A 71 -3.26 -3.08 -3.94
CA ALA A 71 -1.96 -3.74 -3.87
C ALA A 71 -1.18 -3.23 -2.66
N ILE A 72 -0.82 -4.18 -1.79
CA ILE A 72 0.02 -3.98 -0.60
C ILE A 72 1.33 -4.74 -0.79
N GLY A 73 2.43 -4.20 -0.29
CA GLY A 73 3.76 -4.76 -0.55
C GLY A 73 4.61 -4.83 0.70
N ARG A 74 4.79 -3.69 1.38
CA ARG A 74 5.57 -3.62 2.62
C ARG A 74 4.87 -4.36 3.75
N GLU A 75 3.55 -4.29 3.75
CA GLU A 75 2.66 -4.91 4.72
C GLU A 75 2.78 -6.44 4.64
N LEU A 76 2.94 -7.00 3.44
CA LEU A 76 3.20 -8.44 3.24
C LEU A 76 4.62 -8.85 3.63
N ILE A 77 5.60 -7.94 3.60
CA ILE A 77 6.95 -8.21 4.12
C ILE A 77 6.91 -8.23 5.66
N VAL A 78 6.16 -7.31 6.27
CA VAL A 78 5.99 -7.21 7.72
C VAL A 78 5.14 -8.36 8.27
N ASP A 79 4.09 -8.73 7.54
CA ASP A 79 3.15 -9.78 7.91
C ASP A 79 2.73 -10.60 6.67
N PRO A 80 3.42 -11.70 6.37
CA PRO A 80 3.10 -12.53 5.21
C PRO A 80 1.68 -13.11 5.22
N ASN A 81 1.05 -13.17 6.40
CA ASN A 81 -0.31 -13.67 6.59
C ASN A 81 -1.36 -12.55 6.68
N TRP A 82 -1.01 -11.32 6.28
CA TRP A 82 -1.91 -10.16 6.38
C TRP A 82 -3.30 -10.44 5.80
N VAL A 83 -3.37 -10.97 4.58
CA VAL A 83 -4.65 -11.24 3.88
C VAL A 83 -5.44 -12.33 4.59
N GLN A 84 -4.75 -13.37 5.06
CA GLN A 84 -5.36 -14.47 5.80
C GLN A 84 -5.95 -13.98 7.13
N LYS A 85 -5.25 -13.08 7.83
CA LYS A 85 -5.73 -12.46 9.07
C LYS A 85 -6.99 -11.64 8.84
N VAL A 86 -7.02 -10.80 7.81
CA VAL A 86 -8.24 -10.06 7.43
C VAL A 86 -9.39 -11.01 7.12
N THR A 87 -9.14 -12.04 6.30
CA THR A 87 -10.16 -13.04 5.92
C THR A 87 -10.73 -13.78 7.13
N ASN A 88 -9.89 -14.02 8.15
CA ASN A 88 -10.27 -14.71 9.39
C ASN A 88 -10.76 -13.78 10.50
N GLN A 89 -10.97 -12.49 10.23
CA GLN A 89 -11.36 -11.47 11.22
C GLN A 89 -10.35 -11.31 12.38
N ASP A 90 -9.08 -11.65 12.14
CA ASP A 90 -7.95 -11.52 13.08
C ASP A 90 -7.12 -10.25 12.78
N GLU A 91 -7.80 -9.13 12.54
CA GLU A 91 -7.14 -7.88 12.17
C GLU A 91 -6.26 -7.32 13.31
N LYS A 92 -6.61 -7.62 14.56
CA LYS A 92 -5.81 -7.28 15.75
C LYS A 92 -4.46 -8.01 15.77
N GLY A 93 -4.36 -9.16 15.11
CA GLY A 93 -3.13 -9.92 14.96
C GLY A 93 -2.19 -9.38 13.88
N ILE A 94 -2.62 -8.38 13.09
CA ILE A 94 -1.80 -7.83 12.00
C ILE A 94 -0.60 -7.08 12.58
N ARG A 95 0.59 -7.44 12.09
CA ARG A 95 1.82 -6.71 12.39
C ARG A 95 1.96 -5.51 11.47
N TYR A 96 2.26 -4.35 12.04
CA TYR A 96 2.51 -3.12 11.28
C TYR A 96 3.95 -2.62 11.35
N ALA A 97 4.79 -3.28 12.16
CA ALA A 97 6.23 -3.03 12.25
C ALA A 97 7.02 -4.34 12.19
N ILE A 98 8.19 -4.28 11.57
CA ILE A 98 9.14 -5.40 11.49
C ILE A 98 10.20 -5.28 12.58
N SER A 99 10.55 -6.41 13.21
CA SER A 99 11.76 -6.52 14.02
C SER A 99 12.88 -7.04 13.14
N THR A 100 14.07 -6.44 13.20
CA THR A 100 15.24 -6.95 12.45
C THR A 100 15.64 -8.35 12.89
N SER A 101 15.34 -8.73 14.14
CA SER A 101 15.53 -10.09 14.66
C SER A 101 14.62 -11.13 13.99
N ASP A 102 13.54 -10.70 13.33
CA ASP A 102 12.61 -11.61 12.65
C ASP A 102 12.99 -11.86 11.18
N PHE A 103 14.06 -11.23 10.66
CA PHE A 103 14.42 -11.32 9.25
C PHE A 103 14.66 -12.76 8.76
N ASP A 104 15.29 -13.59 9.57
CA ASP A 104 15.51 -15.01 9.25
C ASP A 104 14.18 -15.78 9.23
N MET A 105 13.32 -15.57 10.24
CA MET A 105 12.00 -16.20 10.32
C MET A 105 11.11 -15.82 9.13
N LEU A 106 11.15 -14.55 8.72
CA LEU A 106 10.39 -14.02 7.59
C LEU A 106 11.02 -14.40 6.24
N GLY A 107 12.14 -15.12 6.22
CA GLY A 107 12.83 -15.52 4.99
C GLY A 107 13.35 -14.35 4.18
N ILE A 108 13.67 -13.21 4.81
CA ILE A 108 14.14 -12.00 4.13
C ILE A 108 15.61 -12.22 3.72
N PRO A 109 15.92 -12.24 2.41
CA PRO A 109 17.28 -12.48 1.94
C PRO A 109 18.23 -11.37 2.38
N GLU A 110 19.47 -11.71 2.70
CA GLU A 110 20.53 -10.76 3.11
C GLU A 110 20.62 -9.51 2.21
N PRO A 111 20.62 -9.63 0.86
CA PRO A 111 20.65 -8.46 -0.01
C PRO A 111 19.50 -7.50 0.27
N LEU A 112 18.29 -8.00 0.54
CA LEU A 112 17.08 -7.19 0.74
C LEU A 112 17.08 -6.46 2.09
N ARG A 113 17.70 -7.02 3.12
CA ARG A 113 17.74 -6.43 4.49
C ARG A 113 18.27 -5.00 4.46
N PHE A 114 19.38 -4.77 3.76
CA PHE A 114 19.97 -3.45 3.63
C PHE A 114 19.02 -2.46 2.94
N TRP A 115 18.35 -2.86 1.86
CA TRP A 115 17.40 -1.99 1.15
C TRP A 115 16.19 -1.64 2.00
N LEU A 116 15.66 -2.60 2.76
CA LEU A 116 14.53 -2.39 3.67
C LEU A 116 14.86 -1.32 4.72
N LEU A 117 16.05 -1.38 5.31
CA LEU A 117 16.49 -0.47 6.36
C LEU A 117 16.99 0.90 5.85
N THR A 118 17.24 1.04 4.54
CA THR A 118 17.77 2.28 3.96
C THR A 118 16.81 2.90 2.95
N ARG A 119 16.64 2.28 1.79
CA ARG A 119 15.87 2.81 0.66
C ARG A 119 14.37 2.86 0.92
N PHE A 120 13.87 1.90 1.70
CA PHE A 120 12.47 1.80 2.10
C PHE A 120 12.21 2.34 3.51
N LYS A 121 13.22 2.88 4.19
CA LYS A 121 13.13 3.35 5.58
C LYS A 121 11.98 4.35 5.79
N LYS A 122 11.65 5.17 4.79
CA LYS A 122 10.52 6.11 4.92
C LYS A 122 9.16 5.41 5.03
N GLY A 123 9.03 4.22 4.45
CA GLY A 123 7.77 3.52 4.31
C GLY A 123 7.65 2.19 5.03
N LEU A 124 8.75 1.60 5.47
CA LEU A 124 8.78 0.40 6.29
C LEU A 124 9.04 0.81 7.73
N VAL A 125 8.16 0.43 8.64
CA VAL A 125 8.31 0.72 10.06
C VAL A 125 9.09 -0.40 10.72
N VAL A 126 10.17 -0.04 11.42
CA VAL A 126 10.95 -0.96 12.24
C VAL A 126 10.52 -0.77 13.69
N SER A 127 10.36 -1.84 14.45
CA SER A 127 9.87 -1.78 15.83
C SER A 127 10.79 -1.01 16.80
N THR A 128 12.03 -0.73 16.39
CA THR A 128 13.01 0.08 17.12
C THR A 128 13.09 1.53 16.64
N ASP A 129 12.25 1.95 15.68
CA ASP A 129 12.18 3.36 15.28
C ASP A 129 11.64 4.20 16.45
N GLU A 130 12.31 5.30 16.79
CA GLU A 130 11.92 6.18 17.93
C GLU A 130 10.48 6.70 17.83
N GLN A 131 9.98 6.83 16.60
CA GLN A 131 8.65 7.36 16.34
C GLN A 131 7.56 6.28 16.34
N PHE A 132 7.91 4.99 16.40
CA PHE A 132 6.93 3.92 16.39
C PHE A 132 6.10 3.93 17.68
N ASP A 133 4.77 4.01 17.52
CA ASP A 133 3.81 4.01 18.61
C ASP A 133 2.92 2.75 18.53
N PRO A 134 3.02 1.82 19.49
CA PRO A 134 2.20 0.61 19.50
C PRO A 134 0.69 0.86 19.66
N GLN A 135 0.26 2.06 20.08
CA GLN A 135 -1.16 2.42 20.16
C GLN A 135 -1.77 2.77 18.79
N VAL A 136 -0.95 3.22 17.85
CA VAL A 136 -1.36 3.55 16.48
C VAL A 136 -0.39 2.94 15.46
N PRO A 137 -0.15 1.63 15.49
CA PRO A 137 1.01 1.01 14.84
C PRO A 137 0.99 1.11 13.30
N TRP A 138 -0.17 1.39 12.71
CA TRP A 138 -0.37 1.67 11.28
C TRP A 138 -0.07 3.11 10.88
N ALA A 139 0.14 4.03 11.82
CA ALA A 139 0.39 5.43 11.52
C ALA A 139 1.71 5.61 10.78
N TYR A 140 1.73 6.55 9.83
CA TYR A 140 2.95 6.89 9.12
C TYR A 140 3.72 7.92 9.94
N TYR A 141 4.87 7.52 10.46
CA TYR A 141 5.61 8.37 11.40
C TYR A 141 6.58 9.35 10.72
N ARG A 142 6.72 9.26 9.38
CA ARG A 142 7.79 9.94 8.64
C ARG A 142 7.23 10.89 7.58
N GLY A 143 7.16 12.17 7.92
CA GLY A 143 7.04 13.27 6.96
C GLY A 143 8.27 13.43 6.06
#